data_AF-A0A913Y2X3-F1
#
_entry.id   AF-A0A913Y2X3-F1
#
_cell.length_a   1.000
_cell.length_b   1.000
_cell.length_c   1.000
_cell.angle_alpha   90.00
_cell.angle_beta   90.00
_cell.angle_gamma   90.00
#
_symmetry.space_group_name_H-M   'P 1'
#
loop_
_entity.id
_entity.type
_entity.pdbx_description
1 polymer ?
#
loop_
_entity_poly.entity_id
_entity_poly.type
_entity_poly.pdbx_seq_one_letter_code
_entity_poly.pdbx_strand_id
1 'polypeptide(L)'
;SRDYRSDSIYGAIIPRVIPAGTVTRRAVESTWLIASNPREDRVGSELKAMIRAPPGYSLVGADVDSQELWIAAVLGDANFAGIHGSTAFGWMTLQGSKSDGTDLHSTTASTIGISRDHAKVFNYGRIYGAGQRFAERLLLQFNHRLTDKEAKMKAETLYGKTKGTVKYKLSDYGYQVADKIGRLHDVDENGCVEPKVYWELARKAHRARGNKLKKSIECGRVWQGGR
;
A
#
# COMPACT_ATOMS: atom_id res chain seq x y z
N SER A 1 -38.91 15.49 -11.17
CA SER A 1 -40.16 14.90 -10.64
C SER A 1 -40.90 15.98 -9.85
N ARG A 2 -42.10 16.35 -10.29
CA ARG A 2 -42.89 17.52 -9.85
C ARG A 2 -43.98 17.15 -8.82
N ASP A 3 -43.88 15.99 -8.17
CA ASP A 3 -45.00 15.43 -7.43
C ASP A 3 -44.95 15.81 -5.94
N TYR A 4 -44.97 17.11 -5.64
CA TYR A 4 -45.29 17.58 -4.29
C TYR A 4 -46.80 17.44 -4.08
N ARG A 5 -47.18 16.75 -3.00
CA ARG A 5 -48.55 16.47 -2.59
C ARG A 5 -48.78 17.07 -1.21
N SER A 6 -49.66 18.05 -1.11
CA SER A 6 -49.92 18.79 0.15
C SER A 6 -50.49 17.90 1.26
N ASP A 7 -51.08 16.77 0.90
CA ASP A 7 -51.64 15.72 1.76
C ASP A 7 -50.61 14.67 2.20
N SER A 8 -49.37 14.73 1.69
CA SER A 8 -48.29 13.79 2.04
C SER A 8 -47.36 14.33 3.13
N ILE A 9 -46.92 13.46 4.03
CA ILE A 9 -45.94 13.80 5.08
C ILE A 9 -44.53 13.68 4.51
N TYR A 10 -43.83 14.81 4.45
CA TYR A 10 -42.41 14.86 4.09
C TYR A 10 -41.58 15.03 5.35
N GLY A 11 -40.83 14.00 5.73
CA GLY A 11 -39.89 14.01 6.85
C GLY A 11 -38.51 13.56 6.41
N ALA A 12 -37.52 13.79 7.27
CA ALA A 12 -36.15 13.34 7.06
C ALA A 12 -35.59 12.70 8.33
N ILE A 13 -34.77 11.66 8.14
CA ILE A 13 -33.96 11.07 9.21
C ILE A 13 -32.60 11.74 9.15
N ILE A 14 -32.18 12.36 10.25
CA ILE A 14 -30.85 12.95 10.37
C ILE A 14 -30.00 12.01 11.21
N PRO A 15 -29.02 11.30 10.62
CA PRO A 15 -28.16 10.42 11.38
C PRO A 15 -27.18 11.22 12.23
N ARG A 16 -26.87 10.71 13.43
CA ARG A 16 -25.92 11.34 14.34
C ARG A 16 -24.49 11.05 13.90
N VAL A 17 -23.94 11.93 13.09
CA VAL A 17 -22.53 11.90 12.70
C VAL A 17 -21.66 12.45 13.82
N ILE A 18 -20.70 11.66 14.30
CA ILE A 18 -19.68 12.11 15.25
C ILE A 18 -18.47 12.61 14.45
N PRO A 19 -18.23 13.93 14.37
CA PRO A 19 -17.03 14.45 13.72
C PRO A 19 -15.79 14.02 14.51
N ALA A 20 -14.70 13.69 13.80
CA ALA A 20 -13.45 13.25 14.41
C ALA A 20 -13.58 12.08 15.42
N GLY A 21 -14.52 11.16 15.20
CA GLY A 21 -14.79 10.04 16.11
C GLY A 21 -13.73 8.92 16.11
N THR A 22 -12.75 8.96 15.21
CA THR A 22 -11.63 8.00 15.15
C THR A 22 -10.29 8.68 15.40
N VAL A 23 -9.23 7.91 15.67
CA VAL A 23 -7.85 8.43 15.83
C VAL A 23 -7.37 9.18 14.58
N THR A 24 -7.81 8.79 13.38
CA THR A 24 -7.50 9.48 12.11
C THR A 24 -8.39 10.70 11.86
N ARG A 25 -9.25 11.06 12.82
CA ARG A 25 -10.25 12.13 12.73
C ARG A 25 -11.32 11.92 11.65
N ARG A 26 -11.47 10.71 11.12
CA ARG A 26 -12.63 10.35 10.30
C ARG A 26 -13.90 10.39 11.14
N ALA A 27 -14.99 10.81 10.50
CA ALA A 27 -16.30 10.80 11.10
C ALA A 27 -16.78 9.37 11.38
N VAL A 28 -17.62 9.22 12.40
CA VAL A 28 -18.20 7.93 12.79
C VAL A 28 -19.71 8.04 12.81
N GLU A 29 -20.35 7.10 12.14
CA GLU A 29 -21.79 6.88 12.14
C GLU A 29 -22.01 5.41 11.72
N SER A 30 -22.92 4.72 12.40
CA SER A 30 -22.98 3.25 12.39
C SER A 30 -23.74 2.63 11.22
N THR A 31 -24.40 3.44 10.38
CA THR A 31 -25.33 2.91 9.38
C THR A 31 -25.04 3.45 8.00
N TRP A 32 -25.14 4.76 7.81
CA TRP A 32 -25.00 5.47 6.54
C TRP A 32 -23.55 5.66 6.12
N LEU A 33 -22.62 5.97 7.03
CA LEU A 33 -21.19 6.14 6.68
C LEU A 33 -20.50 4.82 6.34
N ILE A 34 -21.03 3.68 6.80
CA ILE A 34 -20.51 2.35 6.49
C ILE A 34 -21.35 1.58 5.46
N ALA A 35 -22.39 2.22 4.91
CA ALA A 35 -23.30 1.58 3.98
C ALA A 35 -22.52 1.07 2.75
N SER A 36 -22.71 -0.22 2.43
CA SER A 36 -22.08 -0.82 1.26
C SER A 36 -22.78 -0.39 -0.04
N ASN A 37 -22.15 -0.70 -1.17
CA ASN A 37 -22.86 -0.71 -2.44
C ASN A 37 -23.80 -1.93 -2.50
N PRO A 38 -24.89 -1.85 -3.28
CA PRO A 38 -25.84 -2.95 -3.41
C PRO A 38 -25.16 -4.21 -3.94
N ARG A 39 -25.56 -5.36 -3.40
CA ARG A 39 -25.17 -6.70 -3.79
C ARG A 39 -26.40 -7.58 -3.87
N GLU A 40 -26.54 -8.31 -4.97
CA GLU A 40 -27.73 -9.11 -5.25
C GLU A 40 -27.96 -10.23 -4.21
N ASP A 41 -26.89 -10.73 -3.60
CA ASP A 41 -26.91 -11.84 -2.64
C ASP A 41 -27.17 -11.39 -1.18
N ARG A 42 -27.41 -10.10 -0.93
CA ARG A 42 -27.44 -9.56 0.44
C ARG A 42 -28.53 -8.50 0.65
N VAL A 43 -29.54 -8.87 1.45
CA VAL A 43 -30.58 -7.96 1.94
C VAL A 43 -29.96 -6.82 2.75
N GLY A 44 -30.42 -5.59 2.50
CA GLY A 44 -29.96 -4.37 3.18
C GLY A 44 -28.72 -3.74 2.55
N SER A 45 -28.10 -4.37 1.54
CA SER A 45 -26.99 -3.77 0.81
C SER A 45 -27.44 -2.60 -0.08
N GLU A 46 -28.73 -2.57 -0.41
CA GLU A 46 -29.45 -1.56 -1.18
C GLU A 46 -29.93 -0.35 -0.37
N LEU A 47 -29.61 -0.27 0.93
CA LEU A 47 -30.12 0.78 1.82
C LEU A 47 -29.86 2.20 1.31
N LYS A 48 -28.75 2.43 0.59
CA LYS A 48 -28.44 3.72 -0.05
C LYS A 48 -29.50 4.17 -1.05
N ALA A 49 -30.16 3.24 -1.75
CA ALA A 49 -31.20 3.53 -2.74
C ALA A 49 -32.48 4.09 -2.11
N MET A 50 -32.65 3.94 -0.79
CA MET A 50 -33.77 4.51 -0.05
C MET A 50 -33.60 6.00 0.25
N ILE A 51 -32.38 6.54 0.10
CA ILE A 51 -32.10 7.97 0.25
C ILE A 51 -32.63 8.69 -0.99
N ARG A 52 -33.64 9.54 -0.78
CA ARG A 52 -34.30 10.30 -1.86
C ARG A 52 -34.26 11.79 -1.57
N ALA A 53 -34.08 12.59 -2.61
CA ALA A 53 -34.29 14.02 -2.54
C ALA A 53 -35.78 14.32 -2.32
N PRO A 54 -36.14 15.40 -1.60
CA PRO A 54 -37.52 15.86 -1.55
C PRO A 54 -38.01 16.30 -2.94
N PRO A 55 -39.34 16.31 -3.20
CA PRO A 55 -39.89 16.73 -4.49
C PRO A 55 -39.39 18.12 -4.90
N GLY A 56 -39.04 18.28 -6.18
CA GLY A 56 -38.45 19.52 -6.70
C GLY A 56 -36.95 19.70 -6.43
N TYR A 57 -36.32 18.82 -5.65
CA TYR A 57 -34.88 18.86 -5.37
C TYR A 57 -34.14 17.66 -5.97
N SER A 58 -32.81 17.71 -5.93
CA SER A 58 -31.93 16.64 -6.36
C SER A 58 -30.70 16.58 -5.47
N LEU A 59 -30.16 15.37 -5.24
CA LEU A 59 -28.88 15.19 -4.56
C LEU A 59 -27.78 15.18 -5.62
N VAL A 60 -26.81 16.08 -5.48
CA VAL A 60 -25.62 16.14 -6.33
C VAL A 60 -24.43 15.74 -5.48
N GLY A 61 -23.65 14.78 -5.96
CA GLY A 61 -22.47 14.29 -5.28
C GLY A 61 -21.44 13.77 -6.27
N ALA A 62 -20.20 13.71 -5.82
CA ALA A 62 -19.08 13.12 -6.55
C ALA A 62 -18.25 12.29 -5.58
N ASP A 63 -17.67 11.20 -6.07
CA ASP A 63 -16.66 10.41 -5.37
C ASP A 63 -15.30 10.67 -6.03
N VAL A 64 -14.27 10.83 -5.21
CA VAL A 64 -12.91 11.02 -5.71
C VAL A 64 -12.26 9.65 -5.77
N ASP A 65 -12.05 9.17 -6.99
CA ASP A 65 -11.41 7.89 -7.22
C ASP A 65 -10.02 7.84 -6.58
N SER A 66 -9.79 6.82 -5.75
CA SER A 66 -8.49 6.51 -5.18
C SER A 66 -7.80 7.68 -4.45
N GLN A 67 -8.57 8.56 -3.79
CA GLN A 67 -8.03 9.78 -3.14
C GLN A 67 -6.79 9.55 -2.26
N GLU A 68 -6.75 8.43 -1.54
CA GLU A 68 -5.65 8.09 -0.64
C GLU A 68 -4.38 7.66 -1.39
N LEU A 69 -4.55 6.99 -2.55
CA LEU A 69 -3.43 6.64 -3.41
C LEU A 69 -2.83 7.90 -4.03
N TRP A 70 -3.66 8.85 -4.46
CA TRP A 70 -3.20 10.14 -4.96
C TRP A 70 -2.34 10.89 -3.95
N ILE A 71 -2.77 10.96 -2.69
CA ILE A 71 -1.98 11.60 -1.63
C ILE A 71 -0.65 10.86 -1.45
N ALA A 72 -0.67 9.52 -1.36
CA ALA A 72 0.56 8.73 -1.23
C ALA A 72 1.51 8.91 -2.43
N ALA A 73 0.96 9.05 -3.64
CA ALA A 73 1.70 9.23 -4.87
C ALA A 73 2.42 10.59 -4.90
N VAL A 74 1.68 11.65 -4.59
CA VAL A 74 2.25 13.00 -4.54
C VAL A 74 3.35 13.09 -3.48
N LEU A 75 3.16 12.46 -2.31
CA LEU A 75 4.19 12.41 -1.27
C LEU A 75 5.44 11.63 -1.74
N GLY A 76 5.26 10.51 -2.44
CA GLY A 76 6.35 9.72 -3.00
C GLY A 76 7.13 10.48 -4.07
N ASP A 77 6.42 11.08 -5.01
CA ASP A 77 6.97 11.89 -6.10
C ASP A 77 7.74 13.10 -5.58
N ALA A 78 7.18 13.81 -4.60
CA ALA A 78 7.81 14.97 -3.96
C ALA A 78 9.14 14.60 -3.29
N ASN A 79 9.19 13.46 -2.60
CA ASN A 79 10.41 12.99 -1.94
C ASN A 79 11.46 12.46 -2.93
N PHE A 80 11.05 11.90 -4.07
CA PHE A 80 11.98 11.25 -5.00
C PHE A 80 12.63 12.24 -5.97
N ALA A 81 11.84 12.93 -6.79
CA ALA A 81 12.35 13.86 -7.81
C ALA A 81 11.67 15.24 -7.79
N GLY A 82 10.65 15.44 -6.96
CA GLY A 82 9.90 16.70 -6.91
C GLY A 82 8.96 16.92 -8.09
N ILE A 83 8.71 15.88 -8.91
CA ILE A 83 7.92 15.96 -10.14
C ILE A 83 6.79 14.92 -10.08
N HIS A 84 5.56 15.34 -10.39
CA HIS A 84 4.41 14.45 -10.48
C HIS A 84 4.64 13.32 -11.49
N GLY A 85 4.32 12.09 -11.09
CA GLY A 85 4.53 10.90 -11.91
C GLY A 85 5.99 10.44 -12.01
N SER A 86 6.90 10.99 -11.21
CA SER A 86 8.32 10.59 -11.24
C SER A 86 8.57 9.20 -10.64
N THR A 87 7.68 8.71 -9.78
CA THR A 87 7.70 7.33 -9.28
C THR A 87 6.76 6.45 -10.11
N ALA A 88 7.03 5.15 -10.18
CA ALA A 88 6.12 4.21 -10.86
C ALA A 88 4.71 4.22 -10.25
N PHE A 89 4.62 4.37 -8.92
CA PHE A 89 3.35 4.51 -8.21
C PHE A 89 2.60 5.80 -8.58
N GLY A 90 3.32 6.93 -8.66
CA GLY A 90 2.77 8.19 -9.15
C GLY A 90 2.34 8.13 -10.60
N TRP A 91 3.14 7.53 -11.48
CA TRP A 91 2.83 7.36 -12.89
C TRP A 91 1.57 6.51 -13.11
N MET A 92 1.46 5.37 -12.42
CA MET A 92 0.27 4.50 -12.48
C MET A 92 -0.99 5.20 -11.95
N THR A 93 -0.85 6.16 -11.04
CA THR A 93 -1.98 6.92 -10.49
C THR A 93 -2.36 8.09 -11.40
N LEU A 94 -1.39 8.72 -12.07
CA LEU A 94 -1.57 9.88 -12.94
C LEU A 94 -2.08 9.51 -14.34
N GLN A 95 -1.48 8.49 -14.97
CA GLN A 95 -1.76 8.07 -16.36
C GLN A 95 -2.41 6.69 -16.46
N GLY A 96 -2.36 5.88 -15.40
CA GLY A 96 -2.90 4.52 -15.45
C GLY A 96 -4.42 4.51 -15.57
N SER A 97 -4.94 3.62 -16.41
CA SER A 97 -6.38 3.47 -16.64
C SER A 97 -6.83 2.04 -16.31
N LYS A 98 -8.09 1.91 -15.87
CA LYS A 98 -8.69 0.60 -15.60
C LYS A 98 -8.95 -0.18 -16.88
N SER A 99 -9.37 0.50 -17.96
CA SER A 99 -9.68 -0.13 -19.25
C SER A 99 -8.45 -0.78 -19.87
N ASP A 100 -7.30 -0.12 -19.75
CA ASP A 100 -6.07 -0.57 -20.40
C ASP A 100 -5.25 -1.48 -19.47
N GLY A 101 -5.73 -1.71 -18.25
CA GLY A 101 -5.07 -2.54 -17.25
C GLY A 101 -3.77 -1.93 -16.70
N THR A 102 -3.53 -0.64 -16.95
CA THR A 102 -2.30 0.07 -16.55
C THR A 102 -2.43 0.76 -15.19
N ASP A 103 -3.63 0.82 -14.61
CA ASP A 103 -3.81 1.31 -13.24
C ASP A 103 -3.11 0.42 -12.20
N LEU A 104 -2.81 0.99 -11.04
CA LEU A 104 -2.09 0.31 -9.96
C LEU A 104 -2.72 -1.04 -9.57
N HIS A 105 -4.06 -1.10 -9.50
CA HIS A 105 -4.73 -2.32 -9.07
C HIS A 105 -4.65 -3.41 -10.13
N SER A 106 -4.81 -3.06 -11.41
CA SER A 106 -4.67 -4.01 -12.52
C SER A 106 -3.24 -4.51 -12.67
N THR A 107 -2.25 -3.63 -12.57
CA THR A 107 -0.83 -4.01 -12.59
C THR A 107 -0.47 -4.96 -11.43
N THR A 108 -0.98 -4.68 -10.23
CA THR A 108 -0.80 -5.56 -9.06
C THR A 108 -1.49 -6.91 -9.27
N ALA A 109 -2.73 -6.90 -9.74
CA ALA A 109 -3.51 -8.11 -10.05
C ALA A 109 -2.78 -9.01 -11.04
N SER A 110 -2.28 -8.44 -12.15
CA SER A 110 -1.49 -9.15 -13.15
C SER A 110 -0.17 -9.68 -12.59
N THR A 111 0.49 -8.93 -11.70
CA THR A 111 1.81 -9.29 -11.17
C THR A 111 1.79 -10.54 -10.30
N ILE A 112 0.74 -10.74 -9.49
CA ILE A 112 0.61 -11.88 -8.59
C ILE A 112 -0.52 -12.85 -8.95
N GLY A 113 -1.21 -12.61 -10.07
CA GLY A 113 -2.28 -13.47 -10.59
C GLY A 113 -3.48 -13.55 -9.64
N ILE A 114 -4.05 -12.41 -9.27
CA ILE A 114 -5.28 -12.30 -8.47
C ILE A 114 -6.30 -11.41 -9.18
N SER A 115 -7.54 -11.37 -8.70
CA SER A 115 -8.53 -10.43 -9.23
C SER A 115 -8.18 -8.98 -8.88
N ARG A 116 -8.65 -8.03 -9.70
CA ARG A 116 -8.46 -6.60 -9.45
C ARG A 116 -9.06 -6.15 -8.10
N ASP A 117 -10.19 -6.72 -7.70
CA ASP A 117 -10.82 -6.40 -6.42
C ASP A 117 -9.99 -6.88 -5.23
N HIS A 118 -9.40 -8.07 -5.32
CA HIS A 118 -8.43 -8.54 -4.32
C HIS A 118 -7.17 -7.67 -4.31
N ALA A 119 -6.68 -7.26 -5.48
CA ALA A 119 -5.53 -6.36 -5.59
C ALA A 119 -5.81 -4.97 -5.02
N LYS A 120 -7.06 -4.49 -5.07
CA LYS A 120 -7.47 -3.25 -4.41
C LYS A 120 -7.24 -3.35 -2.90
N VAL A 121 -7.81 -4.38 -2.24
CA VAL A 121 -7.62 -4.61 -0.80
C VAL A 121 -6.13 -4.73 -0.45
N PHE A 122 -5.38 -5.45 -1.27
CA PHE A 122 -3.95 -5.64 -1.09
C PHE A 122 -3.18 -4.31 -1.15
N ASN A 123 -3.45 -3.48 -2.17
CA ASN A 123 -2.80 -2.19 -2.33
C ASN A 123 -3.08 -1.27 -1.14
N TYR A 124 -4.35 -1.12 -0.73
CA TYR A 124 -4.70 -0.31 0.43
C TYR A 124 -4.00 -0.79 1.71
N GLY A 125 -4.00 -2.10 1.97
CA GLY A 125 -3.27 -2.66 3.11
C GLY A 125 -1.79 -2.23 3.13
N ARG A 126 -1.12 -2.26 1.98
CA ARG A 126 0.30 -1.90 1.86
C ARG A 126 0.58 -0.42 2.10
N ILE A 127 -0.23 0.49 1.54
CA ILE A 127 -0.05 1.94 1.78
C ILE A 127 -0.26 2.27 3.26
N TYR A 128 -1.08 1.49 3.96
CA TYR A 128 -1.23 1.56 5.42
C TYR A 128 -0.13 0.85 6.21
N GLY A 129 0.95 0.40 5.57
CA GLY A 129 2.10 -0.19 6.23
C GLY A 129 2.00 -1.70 6.46
N ALA A 130 1.04 -2.39 5.86
CA ALA A 130 1.03 -3.85 5.88
C ALA A 130 2.29 -4.42 5.20
N GLY A 131 2.90 -5.42 5.83
CA GLY A 131 4.09 -6.10 5.34
C GLY A 131 3.78 -7.44 4.68
N GLN A 132 4.84 -8.17 4.34
CA GLN A 132 4.78 -9.47 3.64
C GLN A 132 3.89 -10.51 4.34
N ARG A 133 3.96 -10.63 5.67
CA ARG A 133 3.13 -11.59 6.42
C ARG A 133 1.63 -11.31 6.30
N PHE A 134 1.23 -10.04 6.26
CA PHE A 134 -0.17 -9.68 6.06
C PHE A 134 -0.63 -10.05 4.64
N ALA A 135 0.21 -9.77 3.66
CA ALA A 135 0.00 -10.14 2.27
C ALA A 135 -0.19 -11.65 2.08
N GLU A 136 0.68 -12.47 2.69
CA GLU A 136 0.58 -13.93 2.67
C GLU A 136 -0.76 -14.41 3.22
N ARG A 137 -1.14 -13.94 4.41
CA ARG A 137 -2.42 -14.30 5.04
C ARG A 137 -3.62 -13.90 4.17
N LEU A 138 -3.56 -12.71 3.56
CA LEU A 138 -4.63 -12.22 2.70
C LEU A 138 -4.77 -13.05 1.42
N LEU A 139 -3.65 -13.49 0.83
CA LEU A 139 -3.65 -14.37 -0.34
C LEU A 139 -4.29 -15.73 -0.04
N LEU A 140 -4.00 -16.31 1.13
CA LEU A 140 -4.60 -17.58 1.58
C LEU A 140 -6.10 -17.44 1.84
N GLN A 141 -6.55 -16.29 2.36
CA GLN A 141 -7.98 -16.01 2.55
C GLN A 141 -8.73 -15.89 1.22
N PHE A 142 -8.11 -15.30 0.19
CA PHE A 142 -8.71 -15.15 -1.13
C PHE A 142 -8.70 -16.43 -1.95
N ASN A 143 -7.74 -17.33 -1.73
CA ASN A 143 -7.64 -18.59 -2.44
C ASN A 143 -7.19 -19.72 -1.50
N HIS A 144 -8.15 -20.52 -1.07
CA HIS A 144 -7.96 -21.67 -0.19
C HIS A 144 -7.16 -22.82 -0.83
N ARG A 145 -6.92 -22.80 -2.15
CA ARG A 145 -6.08 -23.79 -2.84
C ARG A 145 -4.60 -23.41 -2.86
N LEU A 146 -4.27 -22.18 -2.46
CA LEU A 146 -2.92 -21.66 -2.49
C LEU A 146 -2.16 -22.16 -1.25
N THR A 147 -0.96 -22.68 -1.45
CA THR A 147 -0.13 -23.17 -0.33
C THR A 147 0.60 -22.01 0.34
N ASP A 148 1.02 -22.19 1.60
CA ASP A 148 1.83 -21.18 2.32
C ASP A 148 3.11 -20.80 1.56
N LYS A 149 3.73 -21.78 0.89
CA LYS A 149 4.95 -21.54 0.08
C LYS A 149 4.67 -20.66 -1.13
N GLU A 150 3.57 -20.91 -1.84
CA GLU A 150 3.16 -20.10 -2.99
C GLU A 150 2.74 -18.69 -2.55
N ALA A 151 2.03 -18.58 -1.42
CA ALA A 151 1.60 -17.29 -0.88
C ALA A 151 2.81 -16.43 -0.53
N LYS A 152 3.80 -17.02 0.12
CA LYS A 152 5.09 -16.40 0.41
C LYS A 152 5.80 -15.94 -0.86
N MET A 153 5.95 -16.83 -1.85
CA MET A 153 6.62 -16.51 -3.11
C MET A 153 5.94 -15.37 -3.87
N LYS A 154 4.59 -15.36 -3.91
CA LYS A 154 3.82 -14.28 -4.53
C LYS A 154 3.98 -12.96 -3.77
N ALA A 155 3.95 -12.99 -2.45
CA ALA A 155 4.18 -11.81 -1.63
C ALA A 155 5.60 -11.26 -1.85
N GLU A 156 6.63 -12.10 -1.79
CA GLU A 156 8.03 -11.72 -2.07
C GLU A 156 8.19 -11.10 -3.45
N THR A 157 7.58 -11.71 -4.47
CA THR A 157 7.58 -11.19 -5.85
C THR A 157 6.99 -9.78 -5.91
N LEU A 158 5.86 -9.55 -5.24
CA LEU A 158 5.19 -8.26 -5.27
C LEU A 158 5.97 -7.17 -4.54
N TYR A 159 6.47 -7.45 -3.33
CA TYR A 159 7.27 -6.49 -2.59
C TYR A 159 8.62 -6.21 -3.28
N GLY A 160 9.25 -7.25 -3.85
CA GLY A 160 10.47 -7.10 -4.64
C GLY A 160 10.27 -6.23 -5.88
N LYS A 161 9.19 -6.45 -6.64
CA LYS A 161 8.89 -5.66 -7.84
C LYS A 161 8.58 -4.18 -7.57
N THR A 162 8.04 -3.86 -6.41
CA THR A 162 7.53 -2.50 -6.14
C THR A 162 8.43 -1.70 -5.19
N LYS A 163 8.93 -2.32 -4.13
CA LYS A 163 9.80 -1.69 -3.13
C LYS A 163 11.28 -1.96 -3.39
N GLY A 164 11.59 -2.99 -4.17
CA GLY A 164 12.95 -3.44 -4.37
C GLY A 164 13.46 -4.34 -3.24
N THR A 165 14.75 -4.59 -3.27
CA THR A 165 15.45 -5.35 -2.23
C THR A 165 16.14 -4.40 -1.26
N VAL A 166 16.21 -4.81 0.00
CA VAL A 166 17.02 -4.10 0.99
C VAL A 166 18.49 -4.36 0.69
N LYS A 167 19.28 -3.29 0.64
CA LYS A 167 20.74 -3.36 0.72
C LYS A 167 21.28 -2.50 1.85
N TYR A 168 22.52 -2.78 2.25
CA TYR A 168 23.20 -2.08 3.33
C TYR A 168 24.38 -1.29 2.78
N LYS A 169 24.37 0.04 2.97
CA LYS A 169 25.50 0.89 2.57
C LYS A 169 26.62 0.74 3.59
N LEU A 170 27.79 0.30 3.15
CA LEU A 170 28.93 0.10 4.03
C LEU A 170 29.55 1.44 4.46
N SER A 171 30.06 1.49 5.69
CA SER A 171 30.95 2.55 6.17
C SER A 171 32.39 2.27 5.76
N ASP A 172 33.29 3.23 5.92
CA ASP A 172 34.73 3.03 5.69
C ASP A 172 35.27 1.83 6.49
N TYR A 173 34.75 1.63 7.70
CA TYR A 173 35.08 0.46 8.52
C TYR A 173 34.48 -0.82 7.93
N GLY A 174 33.25 -0.78 7.41
CA GLY A 174 32.64 -1.90 6.70
C GLY A 174 33.43 -2.33 5.46
N TYR A 175 33.96 -1.38 4.68
CA TYR A 175 34.87 -1.66 3.56
C TYR A 175 36.14 -2.37 4.00
N GLN A 176 36.79 -1.90 5.08
CA GLN A 176 37.98 -2.55 5.63
C GLN A 176 37.69 -3.98 6.10
N VAL A 177 36.51 -4.22 6.67
CA VAL A 177 36.08 -5.56 7.08
C VAL A 177 35.83 -6.43 5.85
N ALA A 178 35.18 -5.91 4.81
CA ALA A 178 34.94 -6.63 3.56
C ALA A 178 36.24 -7.04 2.86
N ASP A 179 37.21 -6.12 2.81
CA ASP A 179 38.54 -6.38 2.22
C ASP A 179 39.29 -7.49 2.98
N LYS A 180 39.34 -7.41 4.32
CA LYS A 180 39.95 -8.45 5.17
C LYS A 180 39.33 -9.83 5.01
N ILE A 181 38.07 -9.91 4.59
CA ILE A 181 37.33 -11.16 4.41
C ILE A 181 37.32 -11.61 2.94
N GLY A 182 37.90 -10.83 2.03
CA GLY A 182 37.93 -11.12 0.59
C GLY A 182 36.57 -10.94 -0.10
N ARG A 183 35.70 -10.11 0.47
CA ARG A 183 34.30 -9.88 0.04
C ARG A 183 34.08 -8.52 -0.58
N LEU A 184 35.15 -7.83 -0.96
CA LEU A 184 35.08 -6.51 -1.59
C LEU A 184 34.34 -6.55 -2.94
N HIS A 185 34.41 -7.68 -3.65
CA HIS A 185 33.70 -7.91 -4.92
C HIS A 185 32.17 -8.00 -4.78
N ASP A 186 31.65 -8.23 -3.58
CA ASP A 186 30.21 -8.28 -3.31
C ASP A 186 29.61 -6.86 -3.07
N VAL A 187 30.44 -5.81 -3.07
CA VAL A 187 30.02 -4.42 -2.91
C VAL A 187 29.66 -3.84 -4.27
N ASP A 188 28.45 -3.32 -4.42
CA ASP A 188 27.99 -2.70 -5.66
C ASP A 188 28.57 -1.29 -5.89
N GLU A 189 28.32 -0.73 -7.08
CA GLU A 189 28.76 0.61 -7.49
C GLU A 189 28.31 1.74 -6.53
N ASN A 190 27.23 1.53 -5.77
CA ASN A 190 26.69 2.47 -4.82
C ASN A 190 27.23 2.24 -3.39
N GLY A 191 28.20 1.33 -3.24
CA GLY A 191 28.80 0.96 -1.97
C GLY A 191 27.89 0.15 -1.06
N CYS A 192 26.93 -0.56 -1.64
CA CYS A 192 25.95 -1.35 -0.92
C CYS A 192 26.22 -2.85 -1.08
N VAL A 193 25.83 -3.61 -0.06
CA VAL A 193 25.89 -5.09 -0.07
C VAL A 193 24.52 -5.69 0.19
N GLU A 194 24.31 -6.90 -0.34
CA GLU A 194 23.15 -7.74 -0.04
C GLU A 194 23.05 -8.08 1.46
N PRO A 195 21.84 -8.29 2.02
CA PRO A 195 21.65 -8.59 3.44
C PRO A 195 22.47 -9.79 3.92
N LYS A 196 22.58 -10.84 3.08
CA LYS A 196 23.34 -12.05 3.42
C LYS A 196 24.82 -11.73 3.65
N VAL A 197 25.42 -10.95 2.75
CA VAL A 197 26.83 -10.53 2.84
C VAL A 197 27.02 -9.60 4.03
N TYR A 198 26.13 -8.63 4.23
CA TYR A 198 26.15 -7.75 5.39
C TYR A 198 26.21 -8.53 6.72
N TRP A 199 25.34 -9.54 6.90
CA TRP A 199 25.33 -10.35 8.13
C TRP A 199 26.55 -11.26 8.27
N GLU A 200 27.23 -11.62 7.19
CA GLU A 200 28.54 -12.29 7.24
C GLU A 200 29.64 -11.34 7.73
N LEU A 201 29.69 -10.12 7.20
CA LEU A 201 30.62 -9.06 7.63
C LEU A 201 30.39 -8.70 9.10
N ALA A 202 29.13 -8.51 9.50
CA ALA A 202 28.74 -8.16 10.86
C ALA A 202 29.17 -9.23 11.89
N ARG A 203 28.95 -10.51 11.57
CA ARG A 203 29.37 -11.63 12.44
C ARG A 203 30.89 -11.68 12.62
N LYS A 204 31.67 -11.47 11.56
CA LYS A 204 33.13 -11.50 11.62
C LYS A 204 33.71 -10.27 12.32
N ALA A 205 33.16 -9.09 12.08
CA ALA A 205 33.53 -7.88 12.81
C ALA A 205 33.25 -8.00 14.32
N HIS A 206 32.16 -8.65 14.71
CA HIS A 206 31.86 -8.92 16.13
C HIS A 206 32.87 -9.88 16.77
N ARG A 207 33.34 -10.91 16.06
CA ARG A 207 34.36 -11.84 16.58
C ARG A 207 35.73 -11.18 16.74
N ALA A 208 36.04 -10.16 15.94
CA ALA A 208 37.29 -9.41 16.03
C ALA A 208 37.28 -8.31 17.11
N ARG A 209 36.15 -8.08 17.79
CA ARG A 209 35.96 -6.95 18.73
C ARG A 209 36.26 -7.34 20.18
N GLY A 210 37.47 -7.01 20.64
CA GLY A 210 37.73 -6.66 22.03
C GLY A 210 37.53 -5.16 22.27
N ASN A 211 36.72 -4.81 23.27
CA ASN A 211 36.48 -3.52 23.98
C ASN A 211 36.80 -2.12 23.38
N LYS A 212 37.07 -1.96 22.08
CA LYS A 212 37.28 -0.65 21.42
C LYS A 212 36.01 -0.16 20.71
N LEU A 213 35.82 1.17 20.75
CA LEU A 213 34.66 1.94 20.26
C LEU A 213 33.83 1.25 19.14
N LYS A 214 32.51 1.25 19.32
CA LYS A 214 31.49 0.75 18.36
C LYS A 214 31.50 1.54 17.05
N LYS A 215 32.45 1.28 16.15
CA LYS A 215 32.39 1.75 14.75
C LYS A 215 31.32 0.98 13.96
N SER A 216 30.25 1.63 13.52
CA SER A 216 29.21 0.96 12.70
C SER A 216 29.81 0.39 11.41
N ILE A 217 29.34 -0.77 10.96
CA ILE A 217 29.76 -1.40 9.68
C ILE A 217 28.95 -0.81 8.52
N GLU A 218 27.77 -0.32 8.84
CA GLU A 218 26.81 0.30 7.94
C GLU A 218 26.67 1.80 8.23
N CYS A 219 26.46 2.56 7.16
CA CYS A 219 26.03 3.96 7.19
C CYS A 219 24.50 4.11 7.08
N GLY A 220 23.79 3.03 6.75
CA GLY A 220 22.34 3.03 6.62
C GLY A 220 21.80 1.92 5.73
N ARG A 221 20.48 1.75 5.77
CA ARG A 221 19.74 0.81 4.94
C ARG A 221 19.15 1.54 3.74
N VAL A 222 19.38 1.01 2.54
CA VAL A 222 18.86 1.57 1.29
C VAL A 222 17.99 0.51 0.60
N TRP A 223 16.88 0.92 0.01
CA TRP A 223 16.11 0.05 -0.88
C TRP A 223 16.60 0.30 -2.31
N GLN A 224 16.96 -0.76 -3.01
CA GLN A 224 17.41 -0.69 -4.40
C GLN A 224 16.53 -1.57 -5.29
N GLY A 225 16.26 -1.09 -6.50
CA GLY A 225 15.33 -1.73 -7.42
C GLY A 225 13.87 -1.47 -7.02
N GLY A 226 12.96 -2.24 -7.63
CA GLY A 226 11.53 -1.98 -7.57
C GLY A 226 11.13 -0.89 -8.56
N ARG A 227 10.47 -1.28 -9.65
CA ARG A 227 9.91 -0.39 -10.67
C ARG A 227 8.57 -0.94 -11.09
#